data_AF-A0A928H6G2-F1
#
_entry.id   AF-A0A928H6G2-F1
#
_cell.length_a   1.000
_cell.length_b   1.000
_cell.length_c   1.000
_cell.angle_alpha   90.00
_cell.angle_beta   90.00
_cell.angle_gamma   90.00
#
_symmetry.space_group_name_H-M   'P 1'
#
loop_
_entity.id
_entity.type
_entity.pdbx_description
1 polymer ?
#
loop_
_entity_poly.entity_id
_entity_poly.type
_entity_poly.pdbx_seq_one_letter_code
_entity_poly.pdbx_strand_id
1 'polypeptide(L)'
;MKSMLVLVGVIAIIAMLSFLIAPREQREAMLDKVAVLGDPSGGEKTPRIVRDQQRKERIRQDMEWTPENQALHPIEYCQAQLEKLSENASRLDVQAHKYAVAKNQAQRVIADSEAQLSDIAQFLKEAKSAYREADAAGKWPVTIRGFALSKEKAQEKIVAAAEKRPTLQSAIARNRVLLATLEKKATRVAEEQKNIVKTKERIQMVLNDLNLKKVVEGDDSITDVLNAINDSLGALGTNYEDPSIDDMLVPEKSSTIKVSFDAIMAE
;
A
#
# COMPACT_ATOMS: atom_id res chain seq x y z
N MET A 1 21.65 53.21 38.72
CA MET A 1 21.55 52.85 37.28
C MET A 1 21.62 51.35 37.00
N LYS A 2 22.39 50.52 37.74
CA LYS A 2 22.43 49.06 37.49
C LYS A 2 21.14 48.31 37.86
N SER A 3 20.40 48.76 38.88
CA SER A 3 19.18 48.08 39.34
C SER A 3 17.96 48.26 38.41
N MET A 4 17.97 49.27 37.54
CA MET A 4 16.84 49.56 36.64
C MET A 4 16.93 48.74 35.34
N LEU A 5 18.14 48.43 34.88
CA LEU A 5 18.39 47.58 33.71
C LEU A 5 18.05 46.10 33.97
N VAL A 6 18.28 45.62 35.20
CA VAL A 6 17.91 44.26 35.59
C VAL A 6 16.38 44.11 35.67
N LEU A 7 15.65 45.13 36.13
CA LEU A 7 14.19 45.09 36.23
C LEU A 7 13.52 45.01 34.85
N VAL A 8 14.03 45.76 33.86
CA VAL A 8 13.51 45.75 32.48
C VAL A 8 13.80 44.42 31.77
N GLY A 9 14.99 43.84 32.00
CA GLY A 9 15.34 42.53 31.45
C GLY A 9 14.46 41.40 32.00
N VAL A 10 14.16 41.42 33.29
CA VAL A 10 13.29 40.40 33.93
C VAL A 10 11.84 40.52 33.45
N ILE A 11 11.32 41.73 33.23
CA ILE A 11 9.96 41.93 32.72
C ILE A 11 9.82 41.46 31.26
N ALA A 12 10.83 41.69 30.41
CA ALA A 12 10.83 41.21 29.02
C ALA A 12 10.91 39.67 28.92
N ILE A 13 11.65 39.03 29.82
CA ILE A 13 11.76 37.57 29.88
C ILE A 13 10.46 36.94 30.39
N ILE A 14 9.82 37.54 31.41
CA ILE A 14 8.51 37.08 31.91
C ILE A 14 7.42 37.23 30.84
N ALA A 15 7.45 38.32 30.04
CA ALA A 15 6.52 38.50 28.93
C ALA A 15 6.72 37.47 27.80
N MET A 16 7.96 37.14 27.43
CA MET A 16 8.25 36.09 26.44
C MET A 16 7.85 34.69 26.93
N LEU A 17 8.12 34.37 28.21
CA LEU A 17 7.71 33.09 28.80
C LEU A 17 6.18 32.95 28.88
N SER A 18 5.48 34.05 29.19
CA SER A 18 4.00 34.07 29.18
C SER A 18 3.44 33.89 27.76
N PHE A 19 4.11 34.44 26.75
CA PHE A 19 3.75 34.27 25.33
C PHE A 19 4.01 32.85 24.83
N LEU A 20 4.97 32.12 25.40
CA LEU A 20 5.28 30.72 25.05
C LEU A 20 4.39 29.68 25.74
N ILE A 21 3.68 30.06 26.81
CA ILE A 21 2.84 29.15 27.61
C ILE A 21 1.33 29.37 27.38
N ALA A 22 0.92 30.50 26.80
CA ALA A 22 -0.51 30.79 26.54
C ALA A 22 -1.12 29.91 25.42
N PRO A 23 -2.40 29.50 25.53
CA PRO A 23 -3.14 28.82 24.45
C PRO A 23 -3.21 29.66 23.18
N ARG A 24 -3.21 29.00 22.01
CA ARG A 24 -3.03 29.60 20.67
C ARG A 24 -3.95 30.79 20.38
N GLU A 25 -5.19 30.77 20.87
CA GLU A 25 -6.19 31.83 20.68
C GLU A 25 -5.85 33.16 21.39
N GLN A 26 -5.17 33.12 22.54
CA GLN A 26 -4.80 34.35 23.27
C GLN A 26 -3.58 35.05 22.65
N ARG A 27 -2.71 34.31 21.96
CA ARG A 27 -1.56 34.88 21.23
C ARG A 27 -2.00 35.67 20.00
N GLU A 28 -3.01 35.18 19.30
CA GLU A 28 -3.60 35.87 18.14
C GLU A 28 -4.26 37.20 18.54
N ALA A 29 -4.98 37.24 19.66
CA ALA A 29 -5.60 38.47 20.17
C ALA A 29 -4.59 39.54 20.64
N MET A 30 -3.39 39.12 21.06
CA MET A 30 -2.32 40.07 21.44
C MET A 30 -1.59 40.64 20.22
N LEU A 31 -1.37 39.85 19.16
CA LEU A 31 -0.73 40.32 17.93
C LEU A 31 -1.63 41.29 17.14
N ASP A 32 -2.95 41.09 17.17
CA ASP A 32 -3.91 41.99 16.52
C ASP A 32 -3.94 43.38 17.18
N LYS A 33 -3.81 43.45 18.51
CA LYS A 33 -3.71 44.73 19.24
C LYS A 33 -2.41 45.50 18.95
N VAL A 34 -1.31 44.79 18.69
CA VAL A 34 -0.02 45.41 18.34
C VAL A 34 -0.02 45.90 16.88
N ALA A 35 -0.67 45.18 15.97
CA ALA A 35 -0.80 45.57 14.57
C ALA A 35 -1.68 46.82 14.36
N VAL A 36 -2.74 47.00 15.17
CA VAL A 36 -3.62 48.18 15.09
C VAL A 36 -2.98 49.44 15.68
N LEU A 37 -2.02 49.31 16.59
CA LEU A 37 -1.37 50.45 17.25
C LEU A 37 -0.08 50.92 16.55
N GLY A 38 0.38 50.21 15.52
CA GLY A 38 1.70 50.41 14.89
C GLY A 38 1.73 51.14 13.55
N ASP A 39 0.61 51.68 13.04
CA ASP A 39 0.58 52.30 11.70
C ASP A 39 0.38 53.84 11.77
N PRO A 40 1.46 54.64 11.77
CA PRO A 40 1.38 56.10 11.69
C PRO A 40 1.37 56.64 10.25
N SER A 41 1.18 55.82 9.21
CA SER A 41 1.19 56.29 7.83
C SER A 41 -0.04 55.86 7.04
N GLY A 42 -0.84 56.83 6.60
CA GLY A 42 -1.95 56.64 5.67
C GLY A 42 -1.50 56.19 4.28
N GLY A 43 -1.05 54.95 4.15
CA GLY A 43 -0.71 54.28 2.89
C GLY A 43 -1.86 53.42 2.39
N GLU A 44 -2.09 53.42 1.08
CA GLU A 44 -3.17 52.72 0.39
C GLU A 44 -3.43 51.31 0.92
N LYS A 45 -4.68 51.10 1.37
CA LYS A 45 -5.18 49.79 1.80
C LYS A 45 -5.03 48.82 0.63
N THR A 46 -4.04 47.92 0.72
CA THR A 46 -3.92 46.73 -0.12
C THR A 46 -5.31 46.09 -0.29
N PRO A 47 -5.79 45.86 -1.53
CA PRO A 47 -7.14 45.35 -1.76
C PRO A 47 -7.40 44.08 -0.97
N ARG A 48 -8.60 43.92 -0.39
CA ARG A 48 -8.96 42.76 0.46
C ARG A 48 -8.62 41.42 -0.20
N ILE A 49 -8.82 41.31 -1.51
CA ILE A 49 -8.52 40.12 -2.31
C ILE A 49 -7.03 39.75 -2.27
N VAL A 50 -6.13 40.74 -2.31
CA VAL A 50 -4.68 40.53 -2.25
C VAL A 50 -4.26 40.09 -0.85
N ARG A 51 -4.86 40.66 0.20
CA ARG A 51 -4.59 40.23 1.58
C ARG A 51 -5.06 38.82 1.87
N ASP A 52 -6.22 38.43 1.35
CA ASP A 52 -6.76 37.07 1.51
C ASP A 52 -5.94 36.04 0.72
N GLN A 53 -5.44 36.39 -0.48
CA GLN A 53 -4.52 35.56 -1.23
C GLN A 53 -3.16 35.42 -0.52
N GLN A 54 -2.60 36.51 0.00
CA GLN A 54 -1.37 36.46 0.81
C GLN A 54 -1.56 35.66 2.10
N ARG A 55 -2.74 35.69 2.71
CA ARG A 55 -3.07 34.87 3.88
C ARG A 55 -3.15 33.39 3.51
N LYS A 56 -3.83 33.04 2.40
CA LYS A 56 -3.89 31.66 1.90
C LYS A 56 -2.53 31.14 1.49
N GLU A 57 -1.70 31.98 0.87
CA GLU A 57 -0.35 31.63 0.47
C GLU A 57 0.56 31.45 1.69
N ARG A 58 0.46 32.30 2.72
CA ARG A 58 1.14 32.09 4.00
C ARG A 58 0.70 30.79 4.69
N ILE A 59 -0.60 30.50 4.70
CA ILE A 59 -1.11 29.23 5.25
C ILE A 59 -0.60 28.03 4.42
N ARG A 60 -0.52 28.15 3.10
CA ARG A 60 0.06 27.12 2.23
C ARG A 60 1.54 26.91 2.52
N GLN A 61 2.30 28.00 2.68
CA GLN A 61 3.70 27.97 3.10
C GLN A 61 3.86 27.32 4.49
N ASP A 62 3.04 27.71 5.46
CA ASP A 62 3.08 27.17 6.82
C ASP A 62 2.63 25.69 6.91
N MET A 63 1.86 25.19 5.94
CA MET A 63 1.34 23.80 5.94
C MET A 63 2.02 22.86 4.95
N GLU A 64 2.74 23.34 3.94
CA GLU A 64 3.32 22.53 2.87
C GLU A 64 4.78 22.92 2.60
N TRP A 65 5.60 21.94 2.21
CA TRP A 65 6.98 22.20 1.77
C TRP A 65 7.00 22.88 0.40
N THR A 66 6.84 24.20 0.37
CA THR A 66 6.97 25.02 -0.85
C THR A 66 8.44 25.17 -1.24
N PRO A 67 8.78 25.44 -2.52
CA PRO A 67 10.16 25.64 -2.94
C PRO A 67 10.91 26.70 -2.11
N GLU A 68 10.22 27.76 -1.71
CA GLU A 68 10.75 28.83 -0.87
C GLU A 68 11.06 28.34 0.54
N ASN A 69 10.16 27.55 1.14
CA ASN A 69 10.36 27.00 2.49
C ASN A 69 11.40 25.88 2.52
N GLN A 70 11.52 25.11 1.44
CA GLN A 70 12.62 24.15 1.27
C GLN A 70 13.97 24.88 1.29
N ALA A 71 14.06 26.03 0.62
CA ALA A 71 15.28 26.83 0.58
C ALA A 71 15.65 27.47 1.92
N LEU A 72 14.64 27.89 2.69
CA LEU A 72 14.82 28.47 4.02
C LEU A 72 15.13 27.42 5.10
N HIS A 73 14.60 26.20 4.94
CA HIS A 73 14.73 25.11 5.92
C HIS A 73 15.19 23.79 5.27
N PRO A 74 16.39 23.76 4.67
CA PRO A 74 16.87 22.64 3.85
C PRO A 74 17.20 21.39 4.69
N ILE A 75 17.66 21.58 5.93
CA ILE A 75 17.97 20.49 6.87
C ILE A 75 16.68 19.83 7.34
N GLU A 76 15.71 20.63 7.80
CA GLU A 76 14.41 20.18 8.27
C GLU A 76 13.62 19.51 7.14
N TYR A 77 13.73 20.02 5.92
CA TYR A 77 13.16 19.39 4.74
C TYR A 77 13.75 18.00 4.49
N CYS A 78 15.08 17.85 4.51
CA CYS A 78 15.73 16.54 4.34
C CYS A 78 15.28 15.54 5.41
N GLN A 79 15.17 15.97 6.67
CA GLN A 79 14.67 15.15 7.77
C GLN A 79 13.22 14.70 7.54
N ALA A 80 12.34 15.62 7.12
CA ALA A 80 10.96 15.30 6.80
C ALA A 80 10.83 14.33 5.61
N GLN A 81 11.72 14.42 4.61
CA GLN A 81 11.73 13.47 3.49
C GLN A 81 12.24 12.09 3.91
N LEU A 82 13.24 12.01 4.81
CA LEU A 82 13.69 10.74 5.39
C LEU A 82 12.57 10.05 6.19
N GLU A 83 11.77 10.83 6.94
CA GLU A 83 10.61 10.32 7.66
C GLU A 83 9.55 9.76 6.70
N LYS A 84 9.17 10.53 5.66
CA LYS A 84 8.24 10.06 4.61
C LYS A 84 8.74 8.80 3.89
N LEU A 85 10.03 8.69 3.61
CA LEU A 85 10.61 7.48 3.03
C LEU A 85 10.53 6.29 3.98
N SER A 86 10.69 6.52 5.28
CA SER A 86 10.51 5.48 6.31
C SER A 86 9.06 5.01 6.42
N GLU A 87 8.10 5.93 6.35
CA GLU A 87 6.67 5.60 6.31
C GLU A 87 6.33 4.79 5.05
N ASN A 88 6.82 5.21 3.89
CA ASN A 88 6.65 4.50 2.63
C ASN A 88 7.27 3.10 2.67
N ALA A 89 8.46 2.94 3.26
CA ALA A 89 9.09 1.64 3.45
C ALA A 89 8.20 0.71 4.31
N SER A 90 7.70 1.21 5.44
CA SER A 90 6.77 0.47 6.31
C SER A 90 5.50 0.03 5.56
N ARG A 91 4.93 0.92 4.73
CA ARG A 91 3.78 0.59 3.89
C ARG A 91 4.09 -0.51 2.88
N LEU A 92 5.26 -0.47 2.24
CA LEU A 92 5.70 -1.52 1.32
C LEU A 92 5.98 -2.85 2.03
N ASP A 93 6.50 -2.84 3.25
CA ASP A 93 6.69 -4.06 4.05
C ASP A 93 5.35 -4.75 4.34
N VAL A 94 4.33 -3.98 4.70
CA VAL A 94 2.97 -4.49 4.91
C VAL A 94 2.41 -5.08 3.60
N GLN A 95 2.63 -4.43 2.46
CA GLN A 95 2.20 -4.96 1.15
C GLN A 95 2.95 -6.24 0.77
N ALA A 96 4.27 -6.28 0.97
CA ALA A 96 5.09 -7.47 0.75
C ALA A 96 4.57 -8.66 1.56
N HIS A 97 4.26 -8.43 2.85
CA HIS A 97 3.67 -9.46 3.70
C HIS A 97 2.29 -9.91 3.20
N LYS A 98 1.41 -8.99 2.80
CA LYS A 98 0.10 -9.33 2.21
C LYS A 98 0.25 -10.21 0.96
N TYR A 99 1.18 -9.88 0.07
CA TYR A 99 1.43 -10.69 -1.12
C TYR A 99 2.02 -12.06 -0.79
N ALA A 100 2.91 -12.16 0.21
CA ALA A 100 3.44 -13.43 0.66
C ALA A 100 2.34 -14.35 1.23
N VAL A 101 1.44 -13.81 2.07
CA VAL A 101 0.29 -14.56 2.61
C VAL A 101 -0.64 -15.01 1.49
N ALA A 102 -0.98 -14.13 0.55
CA ALA A 102 -1.84 -14.46 -0.58
C ALA A 102 -1.22 -15.52 -1.49
N LYS A 103 0.11 -15.46 -1.73
CA LYS A 103 0.84 -16.47 -2.51
C LYS A 103 0.77 -17.84 -1.84
N ASN A 104 1.04 -17.90 -0.54
CA ASN A 104 0.96 -19.15 0.22
C ASN A 104 -0.46 -19.74 0.18
N GLN A 105 -1.48 -18.88 0.27
CA GLN A 105 -2.87 -19.33 0.17
C GLN A 105 -3.20 -19.90 -1.22
N ALA A 106 -2.79 -19.22 -2.29
CA ALA A 106 -3.00 -19.71 -3.66
C ALA A 106 -2.26 -21.04 -3.90
N GLN A 107 -1.03 -21.19 -3.40
CA GLN A 107 -0.27 -22.44 -3.48
C GLN A 107 -0.96 -23.59 -2.76
N ARG A 108 -1.49 -23.36 -1.55
CA ARG A 108 -2.26 -24.37 -0.81
C ARG A 108 -3.49 -24.81 -1.59
N VAL A 109 -4.27 -23.86 -2.12
CA VAL A 109 -5.46 -24.18 -2.91
C VAL A 109 -5.11 -24.98 -4.17
N ILE A 110 -4.00 -24.66 -4.84
CA ILE A 110 -3.52 -25.46 -5.99
C ILE A 110 -3.19 -26.87 -5.55
N ALA A 111 -2.37 -27.04 -4.51
CA ALA A 111 -1.95 -28.36 -4.02
C ALA A 111 -3.14 -29.22 -3.57
N ASP A 112 -4.07 -28.63 -2.80
CA ASP A 112 -5.28 -29.31 -2.34
C ASP A 112 -6.18 -29.72 -3.51
N SER A 113 -6.31 -28.86 -4.52
CA SER A 113 -7.11 -29.16 -5.71
C SER A 113 -6.46 -30.22 -6.60
N GLU A 114 -5.14 -30.23 -6.72
CA GLU A 114 -4.37 -31.24 -7.44
C GLU A 114 -4.47 -32.62 -6.77
N ALA A 115 -4.37 -32.66 -5.44
CA ALA A 115 -4.58 -33.88 -4.65
C ALA A 115 -6.00 -34.42 -4.84
N GLN A 116 -7.03 -33.57 -4.70
CA GLN A 116 -8.41 -33.97 -4.93
C GLN A 116 -8.66 -34.44 -6.37
N LEU A 117 -8.03 -33.83 -7.37
CA LEU A 117 -8.13 -34.29 -8.76
C LEU A 117 -7.54 -35.68 -8.96
N SER A 118 -6.38 -35.95 -8.35
CA SER A 118 -5.76 -37.27 -8.38
C SER A 118 -6.67 -38.33 -7.74
N ASP A 119 -7.20 -38.02 -6.56
CA ASP A 119 -8.10 -38.93 -5.84
C ASP A 119 -9.38 -39.22 -6.61
N ILE A 120 -9.97 -38.20 -7.25
CA ILE A 120 -11.16 -38.31 -8.09
C ILE A 120 -10.84 -39.11 -9.35
N ALA A 121 -9.69 -38.90 -9.99
CA ALA A 121 -9.29 -39.65 -11.17
C ALA A 121 -9.16 -41.14 -10.86
N GLN A 122 -8.53 -41.48 -9.73
CA GLN A 122 -8.44 -42.86 -9.27
C GLN A 122 -9.84 -43.43 -8.92
N PHE A 123 -10.67 -42.66 -8.22
CA PHE A 123 -12.04 -43.07 -7.89
C PHE A 123 -12.85 -43.38 -9.14
N LEU A 124 -12.82 -42.50 -10.15
CA LEU A 124 -13.57 -42.70 -11.39
C LEU A 124 -13.09 -43.94 -12.15
N LYS A 125 -11.77 -44.20 -12.18
CA LYS A 125 -11.22 -45.42 -12.81
C LYS A 125 -11.73 -46.68 -12.12
N GLU A 126 -11.62 -46.74 -10.80
CA GLU A 126 -12.10 -47.87 -9.98
C GLU A 126 -13.62 -48.05 -10.11
N ALA A 127 -14.38 -46.96 -9.97
CA ALA A 127 -15.84 -46.98 -10.01
C ALA A 127 -16.40 -47.34 -11.39
N LYS A 128 -15.81 -46.82 -12.49
CA LYS A 128 -16.20 -47.19 -13.85
C LYS A 128 -15.96 -48.69 -14.12
N SER A 129 -14.83 -49.25 -13.70
CA SER A 129 -14.54 -50.70 -13.86
C SER A 129 -15.53 -51.54 -13.07
N ALA A 130 -15.69 -51.25 -11.78
CA ALA A 130 -16.59 -51.98 -10.88
C ALA A 130 -18.05 -51.91 -11.36
N TYR A 131 -18.49 -50.76 -11.86
CA TYR A 131 -19.82 -50.60 -12.43
C TYR A 131 -20.03 -51.48 -13.67
N ARG A 132 -19.09 -51.44 -14.63
CA ARG A 132 -19.19 -52.24 -15.87
C ARG A 132 -19.18 -53.74 -15.57
N GLU A 133 -18.36 -54.20 -14.63
CA GLU A 133 -18.30 -55.60 -14.20
C GLU A 133 -19.60 -56.05 -13.50
N ALA A 134 -20.12 -55.23 -12.58
CA ALA A 134 -21.36 -55.51 -11.85
C ALA A 134 -22.58 -55.54 -12.78
N ASP A 135 -22.64 -54.64 -13.76
CA ASP A 135 -23.72 -54.57 -14.74
C ASP A 135 -23.70 -55.78 -15.69
N ALA A 136 -22.51 -56.17 -16.16
CA ALA A 136 -22.35 -57.36 -17.00
C ALA A 136 -22.68 -58.67 -16.24
N ALA A 137 -22.35 -58.75 -14.95
CA ALA A 137 -22.60 -59.93 -14.14
C ALA A 137 -23.99 -59.95 -13.48
N GLY A 138 -24.75 -58.84 -13.54
CA GLY A 138 -26.02 -58.66 -12.82
C GLY A 138 -25.86 -58.73 -11.29
N LYS A 139 -24.66 -58.47 -10.76
CA LYS A 139 -24.33 -58.65 -9.33
C LYS A 139 -24.26 -57.30 -8.62
N TRP A 140 -25.35 -56.97 -7.95
CA TRP A 140 -25.47 -55.80 -7.08
C TRP A 140 -25.83 -56.23 -5.65
N PRO A 141 -25.41 -55.50 -4.61
CA PRO A 141 -24.60 -54.28 -4.63
C PRO A 141 -23.12 -54.54 -4.93
N VAL A 142 -22.42 -53.52 -5.44
CA VAL A 142 -20.97 -53.57 -5.69
C VAL A 142 -20.21 -52.79 -4.61
N THR A 143 -19.05 -53.28 -4.19
CA THR A 143 -18.22 -52.60 -3.20
C THR A 143 -17.20 -51.70 -3.88
N ILE A 144 -17.31 -50.38 -3.68
CA ILE A 144 -16.35 -49.38 -4.17
C ILE A 144 -15.74 -48.67 -2.96
N ARG A 145 -14.40 -48.73 -2.83
CA ARG A 145 -13.64 -48.14 -1.70
C ARG A 145 -14.22 -48.49 -0.32
N GLY A 146 -14.66 -49.74 -0.14
CA GLY A 146 -15.21 -50.24 1.12
C GLY A 146 -16.71 -49.97 1.35
N PHE A 147 -17.39 -49.28 0.42
CA PHE A 147 -18.83 -49.03 0.53
C PHE A 147 -19.62 -49.91 -0.45
N ALA A 148 -20.63 -50.62 0.04
CA ALA A 148 -21.57 -51.34 -0.79
C ALA A 148 -22.58 -50.36 -1.41
N LEU A 149 -22.60 -50.26 -2.73
CA LEU A 149 -23.41 -49.32 -3.49
C LEU A 149 -24.42 -50.06 -4.39
N SER A 150 -25.66 -49.58 -4.41
CA SER A 150 -26.63 -49.96 -5.42
C SER A 150 -26.25 -49.39 -6.79
N LYS A 151 -26.87 -49.88 -7.85
CA LYS A 151 -26.64 -49.40 -9.22
C LYS A 151 -26.85 -47.89 -9.35
N GLU A 152 -27.96 -47.38 -8.82
CA GLU A 152 -28.32 -45.97 -8.88
C GLU A 152 -27.34 -45.12 -8.08
N LYS A 153 -26.94 -45.59 -6.89
CA LYS A 153 -26.00 -44.87 -6.02
C LYS A 153 -24.58 -44.84 -6.59
N ALA A 154 -24.14 -45.93 -7.22
CA ALA A 154 -22.86 -45.96 -7.92
C ALA A 154 -22.84 -44.96 -9.10
N GLN A 155 -23.92 -44.91 -9.89
CA GLN A 155 -24.07 -43.95 -10.99
C GLN A 155 -24.07 -42.50 -10.49
N GLU A 156 -24.85 -42.19 -9.45
CA GLU A 156 -24.90 -40.85 -8.84
C GLU A 156 -23.51 -40.39 -8.38
N LYS A 157 -22.75 -41.27 -7.73
CA LYS A 157 -21.39 -40.97 -7.25
C LYS A 157 -20.39 -40.78 -8.39
N ILE A 158 -20.48 -41.57 -9.46
CA ILE A 158 -19.63 -41.41 -10.65
C ILE A 158 -19.90 -40.06 -11.32
N VAL A 159 -21.16 -39.69 -11.52
CA VAL A 159 -21.54 -38.40 -12.12
C VAL A 159 -21.07 -37.24 -11.25
N ALA A 160 -21.36 -37.26 -9.95
CA ALA A 160 -20.96 -36.21 -9.02
C ALA A 160 -19.43 -36.03 -8.97
N ALA A 161 -18.66 -37.13 -9.01
CA ALA A 161 -17.21 -37.07 -9.06
C ALA A 161 -16.70 -36.49 -10.40
N ALA A 162 -17.33 -36.84 -11.51
CA ALA A 162 -16.98 -36.31 -12.83
C ALA A 162 -17.29 -34.80 -12.95
N GLU A 163 -18.41 -34.34 -12.43
CA GLU A 163 -18.78 -32.91 -12.37
C GLU A 163 -17.84 -32.08 -11.49
N LYS A 164 -17.25 -32.70 -10.46
CA LYS A 164 -16.28 -32.04 -9.58
C LYS A 164 -14.89 -31.85 -10.22
N ARG A 165 -14.51 -32.64 -11.23
CA ARG A 165 -13.22 -32.47 -11.93
C ARG A 165 -13.05 -31.10 -12.60
N PRO A 166 -13.96 -30.62 -13.47
CA PRO A 166 -13.77 -29.35 -14.15
C PRO A 166 -13.76 -28.16 -13.19
N THR A 167 -14.50 -28.22 -12.08
CA THR A 167 -14.48 -27.15 -11.07
C THR A 167 -13.13 -27.05 -10.37
N LEU A 168 -12.50 -28.17 -10.03
CA LEU A 168 -11.15 -28.21 -9.47
C LEU A 168 -10.09 -27.79 -10.51
N GLN A 169 -10.20 -28.21 -11.77
CA GLN A 169 -9.30 -27.77 -12.84
C GLN A 169 -9.38 -26.25 -13.05
N SER A 170 -10.59 -25.69 -13.05
CA SER A 170 -10.80 -24.24 -13.12
C SER A 170 -10.22 -23.53 -11.90
N ALA A 171 -10.37 -24.09 -10.70
CA ALA A 171 -9.76 -23.54 -9.49
C ALA A 171 -8.22 -23.51 -9.58
N ILE A 172 -7.59 -24.57 -10.07
CA ILE A 172 -6.13 -24.62 -10.29
C ILE A 172 -5.71 -23.56 -11.31
N ALA A 173 -6.38 -23.49 -12.46
CA ALA A 173 -6.05 -22.53 -13.50
C ALA A 173 -6.14 -21.08 -13.00
N ARG A 174 -7.24 -20.72 -12.31
CA ARG A 174 -7.42 -19.39 -11.72
C ARG A 174 -6.33 -19.07 -10.68
N ASN A 175 -6.02 -20.00 -9.79
CA ASN A 175 -5.01 -19.77 -8.76
C ASN A 175 -3.59 -19.69 -9.33
N ARG A 176 -3.28 -20.38 -10.44
CA ARG A 176 -2.00 -20.22 -11.13
C ARG A 176 -1.84 -18.83 -11.76
N VAL A 177 -2.90 -18.30 -12.37
CA VAL A 177 -2.91 -16.91 -12.90
C VAL A 177 -2.76 -15.90 -11.76
N LEU A 178 -3.48 -16.10 -10.66
CA LEU A 178 -3.36 -15.27 -9.47
C LEU A 178 -1.94 -15.29 -8.90
N LEU A 179 -1.33 -16.47 -8.80
CA LEU A 179 0.04 -16.64 -8.30
C LEU A 179 1.06 -15.88 -9.16
N ALA A 180 0.99 -16.02 -10.49
CA ALA A 180 1.86 -15.29 -11.40
C ALA A 180 1.69 -13.76 -11.28
N THR A 181 0.47 -13.30 -11.02
CA THR A 181 0.17 -11.88 -10.81
C THR A 181 0.74 -11.37 -9.49
N LEU A 182 0.58 -12.14 -8.41
CA LEU A 182 1.14 -11.83 -7.10
C LEU A 182 2.68 -11.78 -7.13
N GLU A 183 3.32 -12.69 -7.88
CA GLU A 183 4.78 -12.69 -8.05
C GLU A 183 5.28 -11.42 -8.74
N LYS A 184 4.63 -10.99 -9.82
CA LYS A 184 4.96 -9.73 -10.49
C LYS A 184 4.83 -8.52 -9.55
N LYS A 185 3.75 -8.47 -8.76
CA LYS A 185 3.54 -7.40 -7.77
C LYS A 185 4.59 -7.44 -6.66
N ALA A 186 4.94 -8.62 -6.16
CA ALA A 186 6.00 -8.78 -5.15
C ALA A 186 7.37 -8.33 -5.66
N THR A 187 7.72 -8.63 -6.93
CA THR A 187 8.97 -8.14 -7.54
C THR A 187 9.00 -6.62 -7.60
N ARG A 188 7.89 -5.97 -7.99
CA ARG A 188 7.80 -4.49 -8.01
C ARG A 188 7.98 -3.88 -6.63
N VAL A 189 7.34 -4.45 -5.60
CA VAL A 189 7.52 -3.99 -4.21
C VAL A 189 8.98 -4.12 -3.78
N ALA A 190 9.66 -5.21 -4.12
CA ALA A 190 11.08 -5.39 -3.80
C ALA A 190 11.99 -4.38 -4.54
N GLU A 191 11.67 -4.05 -5.79
CA GLU A 191 12.37 -3.00 -6.56
C GLU A 191 12.16 -1.62 -5.93
N GLU A 192 10.93 -1.30 -5.52
CA GLU A 192 10.60 -0.04 -4.84
C GLU A 192 11.29 0.08 -3.48
N GLN A 193 11.31 -0.98 -2.67
CA GLN A 193 12.07 -1.01 -1.41
C GLN A 193 13.56 -0.72 -1.64
N LYS A 194 14.16 -1.32 -2.68
CA LYS A 194 15.55 -1.04 -3.06
C LYS A 194 15.75 0.41 -3.49
N ASN A 195 14.79 1.00 -4.20
CA ASN A 195 14.84 2.40 -4.59
C ASN A 195 14.72 3.33 -3.37
N ILE A 196 13.83 3.02 -2.41
CA ILE A 196 13.72 3.77 -1.16
C ILE A 196 15.04 3.76 -0.39
N VAL A 197 15.71 2.60 -0.27
CA VAL A 197 17.02 2.52 0.40
C VAL A 197 18.05 3.43 -0.26
N LYS A 198 18.17 3.36 -1.60
CA LYS A 198 19.08 4.22 -2.35
C LYS A 198 18.76 5.71 -2.17
N THR A 199 17.49 6.08 -2.19
CA THR A 199 17.06 7.47 -1.99
C THR A 199 17.34 7.92 -0.55
N LYS A 200 17.13 7.06 0.44
CA LYS A 200 17.47 7.33 1.85
C LYS A 200 18.98 7.58 2.02
N GLU A 201 19.82 6.74 1.43
CA GLU A 201 21.28 6.91 1.45
C GLU A 201 21.69 8.24 0.82
N ARG A 202 21.12 8.60 -0.34
CA ARG A 202 21.38 9.88 -1.00
C ARG A 202 20.96 11.08 -0.15
N ILE A 203 19.74 11.09 0.37
CA ILE A 203 19.27 12.19 1.24
C ILE A 203 20.11 12.28 2.52
N GLN A 204 20.55 11.15 3.07
CA GLN A 204 21.45 11.15 4.22
C GLN A 204 22.82 11.74 3.90
N MET A 205 23.38 11.45 2.72
CA MET A 205 24.62 12.11 2.26
C MET A 205 24.42 13.62 2.13
N VAL A 206 23.34 14.06 1.48
CA VAL A 206 23.03 15.48 1.34
C VAL A 206 22.86 16.14 2.72
N LEU A 207 22.14 15.50 3.64
CA LEU A 207 21.96 16.00 5.00
C LEU A 207 23.30 16.14 5.74
N ASN A 208 24.22 15.19 5.57
CA ASN A 208 25.55 15.28 6.16
C ASN A 208 26.36 16.45 5.57
N ASP A 209 26.31 16.64 4.25
CA ASP A 209 26.97 17.75 3.56
C ASP A 209 26.39 19.10 4.00
N LEU A 210 25.06 19.19 4.16
CA LEU A 210 24.38 20.37 4.67
C LEU A 210 24.79 20.72 6.10
N ASN A 211 24.85 19.73 6.99
CA ASN A 211 25.31 19.94 8.36
C ASN A 211 26.78 20.38 8.38
N LEU A 212 27.63 19.81 7.52
CA LEU A 212 29.03 20.21 7.41
C LEU A 212 29.17 21.64 6.89
N LYS A 213 28.44 22.01 5.83
CA LYS A 213 28.42 23.38 5.30
C LYS A 213 27.94 24.39 6.33
N LYS A 214 26.87 24.08 7.08
CA LYS A 214 26.38 24.94 8.17
C LYS A 214 27.47 25.21 9.23
N VAL A 215 28.30 24.20 9.54
CA VAL A 215 29.41 24.34 10.50
C VAL A 215 30.57 25.16 9.93
N VAL A 216 30.86 25.03 8.63
CA VAL A 216 32.05 25.63 7.99
C VAL A 216 31.81 27.02 7.41
N GLU A 217 30.64 27.24 6.79
CA GLU A 217 30.34 28.42 5.95
C GLU A 217 29.26 29.34 6.57
N GLY A 218 28.56 28.90 7.62
CA GLY A 218 27.43 29.64 8.20
C GLY A 218 26.12 29.43 7.45
N ASP A 219 25.06 30.19 7.79
CA ASP A 219 23.70 29.98 7.28
C ASP A 219 23.49 30.43 5.81
N ASP A 220 24.45 31.12 5.19
CA ASP A 220 24.27 31.84 3.91
C ASP A 220 24.52 31.02 2.62
N SER A 221 24.91 29.73 2.67
CA SER A 221 25.39 28.97 1.49
C SER A 221 24.56 27.77 1.01
N ILE A 222 23.25 27.72 1.29
CA ILE A 222 22.46 26.46 1.15
C ILE A 222 21.56 26.37 -0.11
N THR A 223 21.61 27.32 -1.04
CA THR A 223 20.63 27.35 -2.16
C THR A 223 20.89 26.29 -3.25
N ASP A 224 22.14 25.89 -3.51
CA ASP A 224 22.49 24.94 -4.58
C ASP A 224 22.09 23.48 -4.30
N VAL A 225 21.78 23.15 -3.04
CA VAL A 225 21.58 21.76 -2.59
C VAL A 225 20.15 21.25 -2.86
N LEU A 226 19.19 22.16 -3.00
CA LEU A 226 17.77 21.82 -3.24
C LEU A 226 17.52 21.13 -4.57
N ASN A 227 18.27 21.51 -5.62
CA ASN A 227 18.14 20.87 -6.92
C ASN A 227 18.55 19.40 -6.86
N ALA A 228 19.61 19.07 -6.12
CA ALA A 228 20.04 17.69 -5.91
C ALA A 228 19.02 16.85 -5.12
N ILE A 229 18.26 17.48 -4.22
CA ILE A 229 17.20 16.81 -3.44
C ILE A 229 15.95 16.57 -4.30
N ASN A 230 15.50 17.57 -5.05
CA ASN A 230 14.35 17.42 -5.95
C ASN A 230 14.62 16.40 -7.07
N ASP A 231 15.84 16.35 -7.62
CA ASP A 231 16.25 15.31 -8.57
C ASP A 231 16.22 13.90 -7.95
N SER A 232 16.56 13.79 -6.67
CA SER A 232 16.54 12.52 -5.93
C SER A 232 15.12 12.05 -5.61
N LEU A 233 14.18 12.98 -5.37
CA LEU A 233 12.78 12.69 -5.07
C LEU A 233 11.93 12.47 -6.33
N GLY A 234 12.20 13.20 -7.42
CA GLY A 234 11.51 13.01 -8.71
C GLY A 234 11.74 11.63 -9.35
N ALA A 235 12.76 10.91 -8.90
CA ALA A 235 13.02 9.53 -9.31
C ALA A 235 12.06 8.49 -8.69
N LEU A 236 11.25 8.86 -7.69
CA LEU A 236 10.21 8.01 -7.09
C LEU A 236 8.88 8.24 -7.83
N GLY A 237 8.59 7.39 -8.82
CA GLY A 237 7.42 7.52 -9.69
C GLY A 237 6.08 7.52 -8.95
N THR A 238 5.17 8.40 -9.39
CA THR A 238 3.91 8.76 -8.71
C THR A 238 2.65 7.97 -9.13
N ASN A 239 2.77 6.79 -9.73
CA ASN A 239 1.60 6.09 -10.28
C ASN A 239 1.35 4.75 -9.58
N TYR A 240 0.56 4.79 -8.50
CA TYR A 240 0.05 3.59 -7.84
C TYR A 240 -1.47 3.59 -7.89
N GLU A 241 -2.03 3.08 -8.99
CA GLU A 241 -3.42 2.60 -9.00
C GLU A 241 -3.43 1.19 -8.39
N ASP A 242 -4.12 1.05 -7.27
CA ASP A 242 -4.27 -0.21 -6.54
C ASP A 242 -5.42 -1.01 -7.18
N PRO A 243 -5.17 -2.12 -7.91
CA PRO A 243 -6.26 -2.91 -8.47
C PRO A 243 -6.90 -3.73 -7.35
N SER A 244 -8.22 -3.56 -7.18
CA SER A 244 -9.03 -4.34 -6.24
C SER A 244 -8.94 -5.84 -6.52
N ILE A 245 -8.92 -6.64 -5.45
CA ILE A 245 -8.94 -8.10 -5.51
C ILE A 245 -10.24 -8.63 -6.16
N ASP A 246 -11.32 -7.85 -6.11
CA ASP A 246 -12.64 -8.25 -6.61
C ASP A 246 -12.72 -8.31 -8.15
N ASP A 247 -11.90 -7.53 -8.85
CA ASP A 247 -11.87 -7.53 -10.33
C ASP A 247 -11.29 -8.82 -10.92
N MET A 248 -10.67 -9.68 -10.10
CA MET A 248 -10.02 -10.92 -10.55
C MET A 248 -10.92 -12.16 -10.45
N LEU A 249 -12.16 -12.02 -9.95
CA LEU A 249 -12.94 -13.17 -9.48
C LEU A 249 -14.11 -13.61 -10.38
N VAL A 250 -14.36 -13.02 -11.55
CA VAL A 250 -15.52 -13.39 -12.39
C VAL A 250 -15.22 -14.56 -13.33
N PRO A 251 -15.94 -15.70 -13.25
CA PRO A 251 -15.88 -16.76 -14.25
C PRO A 251 -17.18 -16.85 -15.08
N GLU A 252 -17.05 -17.01 -16.39
CA GLU A 252 -18.17 -17.14 -17.34
C GLU A 252 -18.90 -18.50 -17.31
N LYS A 253 -20.19 -18.40 -16.95
CA LYS A 253 -21.43 -19.07 -17.41
C LYS A 253 -21.46 -20.48 -18.04
N SER A 254 -22.15 -21.36 -17.31
CA SER A 254 -23.37 -22.11 -17.69
C SER A 254 -23.70 -22.32 -19.19
N SER A 255 -23.18 -23.40 -19.79
CA SER A 255 -23.84 -24.12 -20.90
C SER A 255 -23.37 -25.57 -21.07
N THR A 256 -22.42 -26.02 -20.26
CA THR A 256 -21.63 -27.25 -20.48
C THR A 256 -22.30 -28.55 -20.04
N ILE A 257 -23.35 -28.52 -19.23
CA ILE A 257 -23.80 -29.69 -18.46
C ILE A 257 -24.25 -30.87 -19.34
N LYS A 258 -25.03 -30.62 -20.41
CA LYS A 258 -25.55 -31.70 -21.27
C LYS A 258 -24.51 -32.28 -22.23
N VAL A 259 -23.61 -31.44 -22.75
CA VAL A 259 -22.50 -31.86 -23.62
C VAL A 259 -21.41 -32.59 -22.83
N SER A 260 -21.23 -32.25 -21.55
CA SER A 260 -20.25 -32.90 -20.68
C SER A 260 -20.65 -34.34 -20.36
N PHE A 261 -21.94 -34.62 -20.17
CA PHE A 261 -22.42 -35.95 -19.81
C PHE A 261 -22.13 -37.00 -20.89
N ASP A 262 -22.45 -36.71 -22.16
CA ASP A 262 -22.23 -37.64 -23.27
C ASP A 262 -20.73 -37.86 -23.56
N ALA A 263 -19.90 -36.84 -23.36
CA ALA A 263 -18.44 -36.94 -23.52
C ALA A 263 -17.77 -37.79 -22.42
N ILE A 264 -18.25 -37.73 -21.17
CA ILE A 264 -17.69 -38.49 -20.04
C ILE A 264 -17.90 -40.00 -20.18
N MET A 265 -18.95 -40.42 -20.91
CA MET A 265 -19.32 -41.83 -21.11
C MET A 265 -18.61 -42.50 -22.30
N ALA A 266 -18.01 -41.73 -23.21
CA ALA A 266 -17.32 -42.23 -24.39
C ALA A 266 -15.84 -42.63 -24.14
N GLU A 267 -15.26 -42.22 -22.99
CA GLU A 267 -13.94 -42.66 -22.47
C GLU A 267 -14.08 -43.78 -21.41
#